data_AF-A0A820LZA9-F1
#
_entry.id   AF-A0A820LZA9-F1
#
_cell.length_a   1.000
_cell.length_b   1.000
_cell.length_c   1.000
_cell.angle_alpha   90.00
_cell.angle_beta   90.00
_cell.angle_gamma   90.00
#
_symmetry.space_group_name_H-M   'P 1'
#
loop_
_entity.id
_entity.type
_entity.pdbx_description
1 polymer ?
#
loop_
_entity_poly.entity_id
_entity_poly.type
_entity_poly.pdbx_seq_one_letter_code
_entity_poly.pdbx_strand_id
1 'polypeptide(L)'
;ASLNPIPYIIFSTLEDVNELSGEKYVPHFSQKSRLRDYIKRQHPDLKAIFLEPGIYMQNWQTLFKPIKSDDDTLMFTAPIDSQTKLHLLDIEDIGLVVREILTNPETFIDQDICICGDAIRFADISKVFTKVTGKAAIS
;
A
#
# COMPACT_ATOMS: atom_id res chain seq x y z
N ALA A 1 31.25 21.66 -0.77
CA ALA A 1 31.04 20.70 -1.87
C ALA A 1 29.77 21.10 -2.61
N SER A 2 29.81 21.22 -3.95
CA SER A 2 28.58 21.41 -4.74
C SER A 2 27.78 20.12 -4.70
N LEU A 3 26.52 20.18 -4.29
CA LEU A 3 25.60 19.04 -4.38
C LEU A 3 25.39 18.71 -5.85
N ASN A 4 25.47 17.43 -6.21
CA ASN A 4 25.08 16.98 -7.54
C ASN A 4 23.56 17.20 -7.71
N PRO A 5 23.10 17.66 -8.87
CA PRO A 5 21.68 17.84 -9.13
C PRO A 5 20.96 16.49 -9.05
N ILE A 6 19.81 16.47 -8.39
CA ILE A 6 18.94 15.28 -8.31
C ILE A 6 18.12 15.22 -9.61
N PRO A 7 18.24 14.13 -10.41
CA PRO A 7 17.60 14.06 -11.72
C PRO A 7 16.08 13.84 -11.63
N TYR A 8 15.62 13.14 -10.61
CA TYR A 8 14.21 12.91 -10.29
C TYR A 8 14.08 12.36 -8.86
N ILE A 9 12.87 12.36 -8.32
CA ILE A 9 12.55 11.69 -7.05
C ILE A 9 11.55 10.56 -7.24
N ILE A 10 11.64 9.54 -6.38
CA ILE A 10 10.60 8.52 -6.21
C ILE A 10 10.02 8.75 -4.82
N PHE A 11 8.73 9.07 -4.75
CA PHE A 11 8.06 9.43 -3.51
C PHE A 11 6.94 8.43 -3.19
N SER A 12 7.02 7.78 -2.03
CA SER A 12 5.93 6.94 -1.55
C SER A 12 4.82 7.82 -0.98
N THR A 13 3.65 7.73 -1.58
CA THR A 13 2.44 8.46 -1.22
C THR A 13 1.27 7.49 -0.99
N LEU A 14 0.13 8.05 -0.61
CA LEU A 14 -1.16 7.39 -0.46
C LEU A 14 -2.27 8.40 -0.82
N GLU A 15 -3.51 7.95 -0.86
CA GLU A 15 -4.66 8.78 -1.23
C GLU A 15 -5.02 9.81 -0.14
N ASP A 16 -5.65 10.93 -0.52
CA ASP A 16 -6.26 11.82 0.46
C ASP A 16 -7.60 11.25 0.95
N VAL A 17 -7.55 10.52 2.07
CA VAL A 17 -8.74 9.94 2.71
C VAL A 17 -9.77 11.02 3.08
N ASN A 18 -9.35 12.24 3.40
CA ASN A 18 -10.26 13.33 3.69
C ASN A 18 -11.04 13.78 2.47
N GLU A 19 -10.36 13.90 1.33
CA GLU A 19 -11.00 14.20 0.06
C GLU A 19 -11.95 13.08 -0.36
N LEU A 20 -11.51 11.83 -0.25
CA LEU A 20 -12.29 10.66 -0.67
C LEU A 20 -13.52 10.38 0.20
N SER A 21 -13.43 10.63 1.51
CA SER A 21 -14.51 10.32 2.45
C SER A 21 -15.39 11.51 2.81
N GLY A 22 -14.93 12.74 2.59
CA GLY A 22 -15.62 13.98 2.97
C GLY A 22 -15.68 14.27 4.48
N GLU A 23 -15.44 13.27 5.34
CA GLU A 23 -15.62 13.39 6.79
C GLU A 23 -14.49 12.77 7.62
N LYS A 24 -13.75 11.80 7.07
CA LYS A 24 -12.70 11.08 7.80
C LYS A 24 -11.35 11.75 7.56
N TYR A 25 -10.41 11.52 8.45
CA TYR A 25 -9.04 11.98 8.28
C TYR A 25 -8.07 10.93 8.78
N VAL A 26 -7.20 10.47 7.89
CA VAL A 26 -6.13 9.52 8.18
C VAL A 26 -4.82 10.26 7.92
N PRO A 27 -4.20 10.90 8.94
CA PRO A 27 -3.10 11.84 8.74
C PRO A 27 -1.95 11.25 7.91
N HIS A 28 -1.60 9.99 8.19
CA HIS A 28 -0.50 9.30 7.52
C HIS A 28 -0.77 8.93 6.06
N PHE A 29 -2.02 9.04 5.58
CA PHE A 29 -2.40 8.93 4.17
C PHE A 29 -2.51 10.33 3.55
N SER A 30 -3.43 11.14 4.07
CA SER A 30 -3.76 12.46 3.55
C SER A 30 -2.57 13.42 3.50
N GLN A 31 -1.67 13.40 4.49
CA GLN A 31 -0.49 14.27 4.45
C GLN A 31 0.49 13.87 3.36
N LYS A 32 0.57 12.57 3.01
CA LYS A 32 1.40 12.12 1.89
C LYS A 32 0.81 12.58 0.55
N SER A 33 -0.49 12.40 0.35
CA SER A 33 -1.21 12.91 -0.82
C SER A 33 -0.99 14.41 -1.01
N ARG A 34 -1.18 15.19 0.06
CA ARG A 34 -0.96 16.65 0.02
C ARG A 34 0.47 17.03 -0.29
N LEU A 35 1.46 16.22 0.14
CA LEU A 35 2.86 16.44 -0.22
C LEU A 35 3.12 16.11 -1.69
N ARG A 36 2.54 15.04 -2.25
CA ARG A 36 2.54 14.78 -3.71
C ARG A 36 1.99 15.99 -4.47
N ASP A 37 0.82 16.48 -4.09
CA ASP A 37 0.16 17.59 -4.78
C ASP A 37 0.89 18.92 -4.56
N TYR A 38 1.57 19.08 -3.43
CA TYR A 38 2.49 20.20 -3.19
C TYR A 38 3.69 20.13 -4.13
N ILE A 39 4.34 18.97 -4.26
CA ILE A 39 5.49 18.77 -5.16
C ILE A 39 5.07 19.12 -6.60
N LYS A 40 3.98 18.54 -7.09
CA LYS A 40 3.48 18.80 -8.46
C LYS A 40 3.20 20.29 -8.72
N ARG A 41 2.66 21.01 -7.73
CA ARG A 41 2.27 22.43 -7.90
C ARG A 41 3.41 23.42 -7.69
N GLN A 42 4.23 23.22 -6.67
CA GLN A 42 5.27 24.18 -6.25
C GLN A 42 6.62 23.92 -6.93
N HIS A 43 6.82 22.70 -7.42
CA HIS A 43 8.05 22.27 -8.09
C HIS A 43 7.73 21.56 -9.41
N PRO A 44 7.05 22.22 -10.37
CA PRO A 44 6.66 21.60 -11.64
C PRO A 44 7.86 21.15 -12.50
N ASP A 45 9.04 21.75 -12.29
CA ASP A 45 10.28 21.36 -12.97
C ASP A 45 10.99 20.17 -12.29
N LEU A 46 10.55 19.77 -11.09
CA LEU A 46 11.07 18.59 -10.39
C LEU A 46 10.38 17.33 -10.91
N LYS A 47 11.10 16.60 -11.77
CA LYS A 47 10.71 15.25 -12.18
C LYS A 47 10.45 14.36 -10.97
N ALA A 48 9.25 13.79 -10.89
CA ALA A 48 8.83 12.97 -9.75
C ALA A 48 8.01 11.77 -10.18
N ILE A 49 8.11 10.68 -9.42
CA ILE A 49 7.33 9.45 -9.60
C ILE A 49 6.70 9.12 -8.26
N PHE A 50 5.40 8.89 -8.24
CA PHE A 50 4.65 8.73 -7.00
C PHE A 50 4.15 7.30 -6.86
N LEU A 51 4.51 6.63 -5.78
CA LEU A 51 4.17 5.22 -5.53
C LEU A 51 3.11 5.11 -4.44
N GLU A 52 2.00 4.46 -4.75
CA GLU A 52 0.86 4.24 -3.86
C GLU A 52 0.76 2.73 -3.54
N PRO A 53 1.45 2.25 -2.49
CA PRO A 53 1.42 0.85 -2.13
C PRO A 53 0.06 0.46 -1.55
N GLY A 54 -0.41 -0.74 -1.92
CA GLY A 54 -1.53 -1.40 -1.29
C GLY A 54 -1.28 -1.79 0.17
N ILE A 55 -2.26 -2.39 0.83
CA ILE A 55 -2.12 -2.88 2.20
C ILE A 55 -1.09 -4.01 2.26
N TYR A 56 -0.09 -3.85 3.12
CA TYR A 56 0.95 -4.85 3.25
C TYR A 56 0.41 -6.17 3.81
N MET A 57 0.72 -7.29 3.14
CA MET A 57 0.35 -8.63 3.61
C MET A 57 0.98 -8.92 4.99
N GLN A 58 2.13 -8.32 5.29
CA GLN A 58 2.81 -8.38 6.58
C GLN A 58 2.00 -7.78 7.74
N ASN A 59 0.98 -6.98 7.47
CA ASN A 59 0.09 -6.47 8.53
C ASN A 59 -0.64 -7.60 9.27
N TRP A 60 -0.88 -8.75 8.62
CA TRP A 60 -1.43 -9.95 9.28
C TRP A 60 -0.44 -10.63 10.23
N GLN A 61 0.82 -10.21 10.26
CA GLN A 61 1.81 -10.69 11.24
C GLN A 61 2.00 -9.70 12.40
N THR A 62 1.51 -8.46 12.26
CA THR A 62 1.74 -7.36 13.18
C THR A 62 0.42 -6.72 13.64
N LEU A 63 -0.08 -5.71 12.92
CA LEU A 63 -1.24 -4.89 13.29
C LEU A 63 -2.55 -5.69 13.39
N PHE A 64 -2.75 -6.64 12.48
CA PHE A 64 -3.95 -7.45 12.39
C PHE A 64 -3.63 -8.94 12.62
N LYS A 65 -2.71 -9.21 13.55
CA LYS A 65 -2.30 -10.58 13.87
C LYS A 65 -3.53 -11.43 14.26
N PRO A 66 -3.76 -12.57 13.59
CA PRO A 66 -4.88 -13.45 13.92
C PRO A 66 -4.87 -13.88 15.37
N ILE A 67 -6.07 -13.93 15.96
CA ILE A 67 -6.29 -14.38 17.34
C ILE A 67 -6.62 -15.86 17.30
N LYS A 68 -6.04 -16.64 18.21
CA LYS A 68 -6.32 -18.07 18.33
C LYS A 68 -7.50 -18.27 19.28
N SER A 69 -8.54 -18.99 18.84
CA SER A 69 -9.69 -19.39 19.66
C SER A 69 -9.40 -20.67 20.46
N ASP A 70 -10.33 -21.04 21.34
CA ASP A 70 -10.23 -22.21 22.23
C ASP A 70 -10.13 -23.55 21.47
N ASP A 71 -10.68 -23.62 20.26
CA ASP A 71 -10.66 -24.80 19.36
C ASP A 71 -9.46 -24.80 18.39
N ASP A 72 -8.44 -23.98 18.66
CA ASP A 72 -7.26 -23.77 17.81
C ASP A 72 -7.51 -23.11 16.43
N THR A 73 -8.73 -22.63 16.15
CA THR A 73 -9.03 -21.85 14.95
C THR A 73 -8.37 -20.46 14.99
N LEU A 74 -7.82 -20.00 13.86
CA LEU A 74 -7.26 -18.66 13.74
C LEU A 74 -8.29 -17.66 13.20
N MET A 75 -8.59 -16.64 13.99
CA MET A 75 -9.54 -15.58 13.68
C MET A 75 -8.81 -14.36 13.14
N PHE A 76 -8.96 -14.10 11.84
CA PHE A 76 -8.51 -12.88 11.19
C PHE A 76 -9.55 -11.79 11.44
N THR A 77 -9.19 -10.74 12.17
CA THR A 77 -10.13 -9.67 12.53
C THR A 77 -9.57 -8.31 12.14
N ALA A 78 -10.43 -7.49 11.55
CA ALA A 78 -10.14 -6.10 11.20
C ALA A 78 -11.46 -5.33 11.10
N PRO A 79 -11.47 -4.00 11.29
CA PRO A 79 -12.66 -3.16 11.08
C PRO A 79 -12.92 -2.95 9.58
N ILE A 80 -13.07 -4.03 8.83
CA ILE A 80 -13.21 -4.09 7.37
C ILE A 80 -14.44 -4.91 7.05
N ASP A 81 -15.31 -4.42 6.18
CA ASP A 81 -16.47 -5.20 5.73
C ASP A 81 -15.99 -6.44 4.96
N SER A 82 -16.60 -7.60 5.26
CA SER A 82 -16.21 -8.90 4.72
C SER A 82 -16.15 -8.96 3.19
N GLN A 83 -16.96 -8.15 2.49
CA GLN A 83 -17.04 -8.10 1.03
C GLN A 83 -16.09 -7.06 0.42
N THR A 84 -15.43 -6.23 1.24
CA THR A 84 -14.48 -5.22 0.76
C THR A 84 -13.29 -5.89 0.10
N LYS A 85 -13.02 -5.51 -1.16
CA LYS A 85 -11.84 -5.94 -1.90
C LYS A 85 -10.63 -5.11 -1.46
N LEU A 86 -9.58 -5.78 -1.02
CA LEU A 86 -8.35 -5.16 -0.53
C LEU A 86 -7.25 -5.31 -1.59
N HIS A 87 -6.60 -4.21 -1.97
CA HIS A 87 -5.39 -4.23 -2.78
C HIS A 87 -4.20 -4.58 -1.89
N LEU A 88 -3.75 -5.82 -1.94
CA LEU A 88 -2.69 -6.38 -1.11
C LEU A 88 -1.33 -6.24 -1.80
N LEU A 89 -0.28 -6.02 -1.03
CA LEU A 89 1.10 -6.00 -1.50
C LEU A 89 2.01 -6.79 -0.56
N ASP A 90 2.87 -7.66 -1.09
CA ASP A 90 4.00 -8.16 -0.33
C ASP A 90 5.10 -7.09 -0.31
N ILE A 91 5.60 -6.71 0.88
CA ILE A 91 6.64 -5.68 1.01
C ILE A 91 7.92 -6.04 0.24
N GLU A 92 8.21 -7.32 0.03
CA GLU A 92 9.39 -7.76 -0.73
C GLU A 92 9.29 -7.39 -2.22
N ASP A 93 8.07 -7.21 -2.75
CA ASP A 93 7.85 -6.89 -4.17
C ASP A 93 8.07 -5.40 -4.49
N ILE A 94 8.00 -4.50 -3.49
CA ILE A 94 8.15 -3.06 -3.74
C ILE A 94 9.53 -2.71 -4.31
N GLY A 95 10.56 -3.44 -3.89
CA GLY A 95 11.93 -3.27 -4.37
C GLY A 95 12.06 -3.59 -5.86
N LEU A 96 11.26 -4.53 -6.38
CA LEU A 96 11.25 -4.89 -7.79
C LEU A 96 10.66 -3.77 -8.65
N VAL A 97 9.60 -3.11 -8.18
CA VAL A 97 9.00 -1.95 -8.84
C VAL A 97 9.97 -0.77 -8.85
N VAL A 98 10.59 -0.47 -7.71
CA VAL A 98 11.60 0.60 -7.63
C VAL A 98 12.78 0.32 -8.55
N ARG A 99 13.25 -0.93 -8.62
CA ARG A 99 14.34 -1.32 -9.54
C ARG A 99 13.96 -1.05 -11.01
N GLU A 100 12.74 -1.39 -11.41
CA GLU A 100 12.27 -1.12 -12.77
C GLU A 100 12.24 0.38 -13.08
N ILE A 101 11.72 1.18 -12.14
CA ILE A 101 11.71 2.64 -12.26
C ILE A 101 13.13 3.21 -12.39
N LEU A 102 14.07 2.74 -11.56
CA LEU A 102 15.46 3.18 -11.62
C LEU A 102 16.13 2.81 -12.95
N THR A 103 15.69 1.72 -13.59
CA THR A 103 16.22 1.25 -14.88
C THR A 103 15.64 2.05 -16.05
N ASN A 104 14.35 2.42 -15.98
CA ASN A 104 13.61 3.06 -17.06
C ASN A 104 12.84 4.32 -16.60
N PRO A 105 13.49 5.32 -15.97
CA PRO A 105 12.79 6.38 -15.24
C PRO A 105 11.88 7.24 -16.13
N GLU A 106 12.31 7.57 -17.35
CA GLU A 106 11.53 8.40 -18.29
C GLU A 106 10.17 7.77 -18.66
N THR A 107 10.02 6.45 -18.53
CA THR A 107 8.72 5.76 -18.72
C THR A 107 7.71 6.10 -17.63
N PHE A 108 8.18 6.50 -16.44
CA PHE A 108 7.36 6.62 -15.22
C PHE A 108 7.29 8.05 -14.67
N ILE A 109 8.11 8.97 -15.18
CA ILE A 109 8.07 10.38 -14.79
C ILE A 109 6.64 10.92 -14.83
N ASP A 110 6.28 11.67 -13.78
CA ASP A 110 5.01 12.34 -13.52
C ASP A 110 3.80 11.40 -13.32
N GLN A 111 4.02 10.10 -13.16
CA GLN A 111 2.97 9.13 -12.88
C GLN A 111 2.70 8.92 -11.39
N ASP A 112 1.43 8.65 -11.09
CA ASP A 112 0.97 8.07 -9.83
C ASP A 112 0.72 6.58 -10.07
N ILE A 113 1.48 5.71 -9.40
CA ILE A 113 1.53 4.27 -9.64
C ILE A 113 1.02 3.54 -8.41
N CYS A 114 -0.15 2.90 -8.54
CA CYS A 114 -0.65 1.97 -7.54
C CYS A 114 0.13 0.65 -7.60
N ILE A 115 0.66 0.20 -6.47
CA ILE A 115 1.42 -1.06 -6.36
C ILE A 115 0.58 -2.08 -5.63
N CYS A 116 0.17 -3.13 -6.34
CA CYS A 116 -0.71 -4.17 -5.84
C CYS A 116 -0.26 -5.53 -6.41
N GLY A 117 -0.05 -6.52 -5.54
CA GLY A 117 0.27 -7.90 -5.92
C GLY A 117 -0.95 -8.81 -6.05
N ASP A 118 -1.99 -8.56 -5.24
CA ASP A 118 -3.26 -9.30 -5.32
C ASP A 118 -4.44 -8.45 -4.84
N ALA A 119 -5.66 -8.76 -5.28
CA ALA A 119 -6.85 -8.06 -4.88
C ALA A 119 -7.98 -9.03 -4.53
N ILE A 120 -8.17 -9.28 -3.23
CA ILE A 120 -9.15 -10.26 -2.71
C ILE A 120 -10.07 -9.64 -1.66
N ARG A 121 -11.22 -10.27 -1.40
CA ARG A 121 -12.13 -9.82 -0.33
C ARG A 121 -11.56 -10.17 1.03
N PHE A 122 -11.89 -9.39 2.06
CA PHE A 122 -11.49 -9.71 3.44
C PHE A 122 -11.97 -11.11 3.88
N ALA A 123 -13.18 -11.52 3.48
CA ALA A 123 -13.72 -12.87 3.72
C ALA A 123 -12.91 -14.00 3.06
N ASP A 124 -12.06 -13.70 2.08
CA ASP A 124 -11.27 -14.70 1.36
C ASP A 124 -9.86 -14.89 1.95
N ILE A 125 -9.41 -13.99 2.83
CA ILE A 125 -8.07 -14.07 3.46
C ILE A 125 -7.93 -15.36 4.28
N SER A 126 -8.91 -15.66 5.14
CA SER A 126 -8.91 -16.89 5.94
C SER A 126 -8.97 -18.14 5.07
N LYS A 127 -9.71 -18.10 3.96
CA LYS A 127 -9.78 -19.22 2.99
C LYS A 127 -8.44 -19.47 2.33
N VAL A 128 -7.74 -18.41 1.89
CA VAL A 128 -6.39 -18.52 1.34
C VAL A 128 -5.45 -19.10 2.38
N PHE A 129 -5.48 -18.59 3.61
CA PHE A 129 -4.66 -19.08 4.71
C PHE A 129 -4.89 -20.57 5.01
N THR A 130 -6.16 -20.99 5.11
CA THR A 130 -6.49 -22.41 5.33
C THR A 130 -6.06 -23.28 4.15
N LYS A 131 -6.26 -22.83 2.91
CA LYS A 131 -5.85 -23.57 1.71
C LYS A 131 -4.35 -23.84 1.68
N VAL A 132 -3.52 -22.87 2.07
CA VAL A 132 -2.04 -23.00 1.96
C VAL A 132 -1.41 -23.62 3.20
N THR A 133 -2.00 -23.46 4.39
CA THR A 133 -1.40 -23.95 5.65
C THR A 133 -2.05 -25.23 6.20
N GLY A 134 -3.26 -25.56 5.76
CA GLY A 134 -4.09 -26.62 6.34
C GLY A 134 -4.66 -26.30 7.73
N LYS A 135 -4.42 -25.10 8.28
CA LYS A 135 -4.94 -24.68 9.59
C LYS A 135 -6.33 -24.07 9.46
N ALA A 136 -7.22 -24.39 10.40
CA ALA A 136 -8.53 -23.78 10.47
C ALA A 136 -8.40 -22.27 10.68
N ALA A 137 -9.08 -21.49 9.85
CA ALA A 137 -9.13 -20.04 9.97
C ALA A 137 -10.49 -19.49 9.53
N ILE A 138 -10.87 -18.37 10.14
CA ILE A 138 -12.07 -17.59 9.80
C ILE A 138 -11.72 -16.11 9.73
N SER A 139 -12.43 -15.35 8.89
CA SER A 139 -12.34 -13.89 8.80
C SER A 139 -13.72 -13.24 8.87
#